data_AF-M5PSZ0-F1
#
_entry.id   AF-M5PSZ0-F1
#
_cell.length_a   1.000
_cell.length_b   1.000
_cell.length_c   1.000
_cell.angle_alpha   90.00
_cell.angle_beta   90.00
_cell.angle_gamma   90.00
#
_symmetry.space_group_name_H-M   'P 1'
#
loop_
_entity.id
_entity.type
_entity.pdbx_description
1 polymer ?
#
loop_
_entity_poly.entity_id
_entity_poly.type
_entity_poly.pdbx_seq_one_letter_code
_entity_poly.pdbx_strand_id
1 'polypeptide(L)'
;MKNVRRAIPILMAMLLLPALAHAAGGGGASELVVVADTRVLTVGYMRYFADLYNNNVILFAVWATVLTAIYGAFLGFLMDFFMSKTGLDLSKRKIIEH
;
A
#
# COMPACT_ATOMS: atom_id res chain seq x y z
N MET A 1 26.00 0.01 36.80
CA MET A 1 24.60 -0.45 36.63
C MET A 1 23.52 0.47 37.23
N LYS A 2 23.77 1.21 38.32
CA LYS A 2 22.77 2.10 38.95
C LYS A 2 22.30 3.24 38.04
N ASN A 3 23.18 3.77 37.18
CA ASN A 3 22.85 4.85 36.23
C ASN A 3 21.94 4.36 35.09
N VAL A 4 22.14 3.12 34.63
CA VAL A 4 21.29 2.49 33.59
C VAL A 4 19.88 2.25 34.12
N ARG A 5 19.73 1.81 35.38
CA ARG A 5 18.42 1.64 36.02
C ARG A 5 17.62 2.95 36.15
N ARG A 6 18.30 4.10 36.26
CA ARG A 6 17.68 5.43 36.30
C ARG A 6 17.34 5.96 34.89
N ALA A 7 18.02 5.49 33.86
CA ALA A 7 17.78 5.90 32.47
C ALA A 7 16.56 5.21 31.85
N ILE A 8 16.23 3.99 32.26
CA ILE A 8 15.06 3.22 31.76
C ILE A 8 13.74 3.99 31.90
N PRO A 9 13.35 4.57 33.05
CA PRO A 9 12.09 5.30 33.17
C PRO A 9 12.08 6.59 32.32
N ILE A 10 13.24 7.24 32.15
CA ILE A 10 13.36 8.44 31.31
C ILE A 10 13.18 8.06 29.85
N LEU A 11 13.82 6.98 29.39
CA LEU A 11 13.67 6.47 28.03
C LEU A 11 12.23 6.04 27.74
N MET A 12 11.57 5.39 28.70
CA MET A 12 10.16 5.02 28.64
C MET A 12 9.24 6.24 28.56
N ALA A 13 9.50 7.28 29.36
CA ALA A 13 8.75 8.52 29.28
C ALA A 13 8.93 9.20 27.91
N MET A 14 10.15 9.22 27.37
CA MET A 14 10.42 9.75 26.03
C MET A 14 9.70 8.98 24.92
N LEU A 15 9.57 7.66 25.07
CA LEU A 15 8.84 6.81 24.11
C LEU A 15 7.31 7.04 24.16
N LEU A 16 6.78 7.41 25.32
CA LEU A 16 5.34 7.62 25.54
C LEU A 16 4.88 9.07 25.30
N LEU A 17 5.82 10.04 25.27
CA LEU A 17 5.52 11.44 24.97
C LEU A 17 4.81 11.65 23.63
N PRO A 18 5.18 10.97 22.51
CA PRO A 18 4.45 11.08 21.25
C PRO A 18 3.01 10.60 21.34
N ALA A 19 2.73 9.56 22.14
CA ALA A 19 1.37 9.06 22.33
C ALA A 19 0.48 10.08 23.08
N LEU A 20 1.06 10.79 24.06
CA LEU A 20 0.38 11.88 24.77
C LEU A 20 0.21 13.12 23.89
N ALA A 21 1.18 13.45 23.05
CA ALA A 21 1.06 14.53 22.06
C ALA A 21 -0.02 14.23 21.01
N HIS A 22 -0.13 12.97 20.57
CA HIS A 22 -1.19 12.53 19.67
C HIS A 22 -2.59 12.58 20.34
N ALA A 23 -2.67 12.37 21.65
CA ALA A 23 -3.91 12.50 22.42
C ALA A 23 -4.30 13.96 22.76
N ALA A 24 -3.31 14.86 22.92
CA ALA A 24 -3.53 16.28 23.28
C ALA A 24 -3.84 17.19 22.07
N GLY A 25 -3.57 16.74 20.84
CA GLY A 25 -3.77 17.50 19.60
C GLY A 25 -5.22 17.62 19.11
N GLY A 26 -6.19 17.11 19.85
CA GLY A 26 -7.61 17.20 19.50
C GLY A 26 -8.35 15.96 20.00
N GLY A 27 -9.23 16.16 20.99
CA GLY A 27 -9.99 15.10 21.62
C GLY A 27 -10.57 14.13 20.61
N GLY A 28 -10.34 12.83 20.86
CA GLY A 28 -10.84 11.68 20.10
C GLY A 28 -11.17 12.02 18.66
N ALA A 29 -10.14 12.06 17.80
CA ALA A 29 -10.26 12.36 16.37
C ALA A 29 -11.61 11.88 15.86
N SER A 30 -12.54 12.83 15.69
CA SER A 30 -13.87 12.57 15.18
C SER A 30 -13.66 11.76 13.91
N GLU A 31 -14.23 10.57 13.86
CA GLU A 31 -14.08 9.61 12.78
C GLU A 31 -14.10 10.37 11.44
N LEU A 32 -12.91 10.55 10.84
CA LEU A 32 -12.79 11.27 9.58
C LEU A 32 -13.35 10.33 8.52
N VAL A 33 -14.63 10.50 8.22
CA VAL A 33 -15.31 9.70 7.20
C VAL A 33 -14.84 10.19 5.84
N VAL A 34 -13.86 9.48 5.28
CA VAL A 34 -13.36 9.74 3.93
C VAL A 34 -14.33 9.11 2.94
N VAL A 35 -15.00 9.95 2.17
CA VAL A 35 -15.97 9.56 1.13
C VAL A 35 -15.47 10.03 -0.22
N ALA A 36 -15.57 9.17 -1.24
CA ALA A 36 -15.23 9.53 -2.61
C ALA A 36 -16.34 10.42 -3.21
N ASP A 37 -15.97 11.54 -3.84
CA ASP A 37 -16.92 12.39 -4.55
C ASP A 37 -17.26 11.79 -5.92
N THR A 38 -18.47 11.25 -6.05
CA THR A 38 -18.94 10.58 -7.27
C THR A 38 -19.64 11.53 -8.25
N ARG A 39 -19.85 12.79 -7.87
CA ARG A 39 -20.59 13.77 -8.68
C ARG A 39 -19.80 14.28 -9.88
N VAL A 40 -18.48 14.29 -9.76
CA VAL A 40 -17.54 14.78 -10.80
C VAL A 40 -17.14 13.65 -11.76
N LEU A 41 -17.47 12.39 -11.42
CA LEU A 41 -17.10 11.22 -12.21
C LEU A 41 -18.07 11.02 -13.38
N THR A 42 -17.62 11.41 -14.58
CA THR A 42 -18.38 11.25 -15.83
C THR A 42 -18.23 9.86 -16.44
N VAL A 43 -17.14 9.16 -16.12
CA VAL A 43 -16.80 7.86 -16.71
C VAL A 43 -17.34 6.71 -15.83
N GLY A 44 -18.12 5.81 -16.43
CA GLY A 44 -18.89 4.79 -15.71
C GLY A 44 -18.07 3.83 -14.83
N TYR A 45 -16.89 3.38 -15.28
CA TYR A 45 -16.04 2.50 -14.47
C TYR A 45 -15.41 3.22 -13.28
N MET A 46 -15.04 4.50 -13.43
CA MET A 46 -14.49 5.30 -12.32
C MET A 46 -15.55 5.50 -11.24
N ARG A 47 -16.78 5.80 -11.67
CA ARG A 47 -17.93 5.92 -10.77
C ARG A 47 -18.23 4.61 -10.05
N TYR A 48 -18.18 3.48 -10.75
CA TYR A 48 -18.35 2.16 -10.14
C TYR A 48 -17.37 1.89 -8.98
N PHE A 49 -16.07 2.15 -9.19
CA PHE A 49 -15.07 1.97 -8.13
C PHE A 49 -15.23 2.96 -6.98
N ALA A 50 -15.62 4.21 -7.26
CA ALA A 50 -15.90 5.20 -6.23
C ALA A 50 -17.17 4.85 -5.41
N ASP A 51 -18.22 4.35 -6.06
CA ASP A 51 -19.42 3.86 -5.39
C ASP A 51 -19.13 2.61 -4.54
N LEU A 52 -18.23 1.73 -5.00
CA LEU A 52 -17.75 0.59 -4.20
C LEU A 52 -16.97 1.04 -2.97
N TYR A 53 -16.08 2.02 -3.09
CA TYR A 53 -15.34 2.59 -1.97
C TYR A 53 -16.29 3.12 -0.88
N ASN A 54 -17.37 3.79 -1.29
CA ASN A 54 -18.35 4.38 -0.35
C ASN A 54 -19.31 3.34 0.27
N ASN A 55 -19.74 2.33 -0.49
CA ASN A 55 -20.79 1.39 -0.06
C ASN A 55 -20.25 0.04 0.47
N ASN A 56 -19.11 -0.43 -0.04
CA ASN A 56 -18.55 -1.73 0.32
C ASN A 56 -17.02 -1.76 0.16
N VAL A 57 -16.32 -1.33 1.21
CA VAL A 57 -14.85 -1.24 1.25
C VAL A 57 -14.17 -2.61 1.06
N ILE A 58 -14.77 -3.71 1.52
CA ILE A 58 -14.19 -5.05 1.36
C ILE A 58 -14.16 -5.45 -0.10
N LEU A 59 -15.26 -5.26 -0.82
CA LEU A 59 -15.32 -5.56 -2.25
C LEU A 59 -14.38 -4.66 -3.05
N PHE A 60 -14.26 -3.38 -2.67
CA PHE A 60 -13.27 -2.48 -3.25
C PHE A 60 -11.83 -3.00 -3.04
N ALA A 61 -11.48 -3.43 -1.83
CA ALA A 61 -10.15 -3.96 -1.52
C ALA A 61 -9.81 -5.25 -2.29
N VAL A 62 -10.79 -6.14 -2.46
CA VAL A 62 -10.63 -7.34 -3.30
C VAL A 62 -10.35 -6.95 -4.74
N TRP A 63 -11.13 -6.03 -5.31
CA TRP A 63 -10.88 -5.53 -6.67
C TRP A 63 -9.50 -4.91 -6.83
N ALA A 64 -9.10 -4.04 -5.89
CA ALA A 64 -7.77 -3.41 -5.92
C ALA A 64 -6.65 -4.46 -5.91
N THR A 65 -6.79 -5.51 -5.10
CA THR A 65 -5.81 -6.60 -4.99
C THR A 65 -5.73 -7.41 -6.29
N VAL A 66 -6.87 -7.83 -6.83
CA VAL A 66 -6.96 -8.62 -8.06
C VAL A 66 -6.41 -7.83 -9.25
N LEU A 67 -6.80 -6.57 -9.40
CA LEU A 67 -6.31 -5.71 -10.47
C LEU A 67 -4.79 -5.52 -10.37
N THR A 68 -4.25 -5.32 -9.17
CA THR A 68 -2.80 -5.19 -8.97
C THR A 68 -2.06 -6.46 -9.40
N ALA A 69 -2.56 -7.64 -9.02
CA ALA A 69 -1.96 -8.90 -9.43
C ALA A 69 -2.01 -9.09 -10.96
N ILE A 70 -3.15 -8.78 -11.59
CA ILE A 70 -3.32 -8.88 -13.05
C ILE A 70 -2.37 -7.92 -13.76
N TYR A 71 -2.31 -6.64 -13.35
CA TYR A 71 -1.41 -5.66 -13.98
C TYR A 71 0.05 -6.02 -13.79
N GLY A 72 0.43 -6.52 -12.61
CA GLY A 72 1.80 -7.01 -12.36
C GLY A 72 2.18 -8.15 -13.29
N ALA A 73 1.31 -9.16 -13.42
CA ALA A 73 1.53 -10.28 -14.33
C ALA A 73 1.55 -9.85 -15.81
N PHE A 74 0.64 -8.95 -16.19
CA PHE A 74 0.57 -8.40 -17.54
C PHE A 74 1.84 -7.64 -17.92
N LEU A 75 2.36 -6.79 -17.03
CA LEU A 75 3.60 -6.06 -17.27
C LEU A 75 4.81 -6.99 -17.34
N GLY A 76 4.88 -8.02 -16.50
CA GLY A 76 5.92 -9.05 -16.58
C GLY A 76 5.90 -9.77 -17.92
N PHE A 77 4.72 -10.25 -18.35
CA PHE A 77 4.56 -10.88 -19.65
C PHE A 77 4.89 -9.94 -20.81
N LEU A 78 4.50 -8.67 -20.71
CA LEU A 78 4.80 -7.67 -21.73
C LEU A 78 6.31 -7.43 -21.84
N MET A 79 7.03 -7.41 -20.71
CA MET A 79 8.48 -7.29 -20.70
C MET A 79 9.16 -8.51 -21.35
N ASP A 80 8.71 -9.72 -21.01
CA ASP A 80 9.21 -10.95 -21.61
C ASP A 80 8.98 -10.95 -23.14
N PHE A 81 7.81 -10.46 -23.58
CA PHE A 81 7.51 -10.28 -25.00
C PHE A 81 8.51 -9.34 -25.68
N PHE A 82 8.78 -8.17 -25.10
CA PHE A 82 9.78 -7.24 -25.67
C PHE A 82 11.19 -7.81 -25.67
N MET A 83 11.63 -8.45 -24.58
CA MET A 83 12.96 -9.08 -24.48
C MET A 83 13.16 -10.14 -25.58
N SER A 84 12.13 -10.95 -25.85
CA SER A 84 12.16 -11.96 -26.91
C SER A 84 12.38 -11.37 -28.31
N LYS A 85 11.90 -10.14 -28.56
CA LYS A 85 12.06 -9.45 -29.85
C LYS A 85 13.42 -8.78 -30.00
N THR A 86 14.08 -8.45 -28.90
CA THR A 86 15.41 -7.81 -28.90
C THR A 86 16.60 -8.77 -28.96
N GLY A 87 16.35 -10.09 -29.01
CA GLY A 87 17.40 -11.11 -29.17
C GLY A 87 18.10 -11.52 -27.86
N LEU A 88 17.67 -10.99 -26.71
CA LEU A 88 18.06 -11.46 -25.38
C LEU A 88 17.11 -12.57 -24.93
N ASP A 89 17.30 -13.76 -25.51
CA ASP A 89 16.58 -14.97 -25.08
C ASP A 89 17.25 -15.58 -23.84
N LEU A 90 16.75 -15.22 -22.65
CA LEU A 90 17.19 -15.78 -21.37
C LEU A 90 16.57 -17.16 -21.08
N SER A 91 15.67 -17.68 -21.92
CA SER A 91 15.06 -19.00 -21.72
C SER A 91 16.03 -20.15 -21.99
N LYS A 92 17.10 -19.91 -22.75
CA LYS A 92 18.15 -20.91 -23.03
C LYS A 92 19.45 -20.56 -22.30
N ARG A 93 19.44 -20.59 -20.97
CA ARG A 93 20.69 -20.53 -20.20
C ARG A 93 21.45 -21.85 -20.39
N LYS A 94 22.43 -21.88 -21.30
CA LYS A 94 23.46 -22.93 -21.29
C LYS A 94 24.30 -22.66 -20.04
N ILE A 95 24.12 -23.43 -18.98
CA ILE A 95 24.98 -23.37 -17.80
C ILE A 95 26.34 -23.88 -18.26
N ILE A 96 27.19 -22.97 -18.73
CA ILE A 96 28.59 -23.27 -19.03
C ILE A 96 29.33 -22.98 -17.73
N GLU A 97 29.24 -23.91 -16.78
CA GLU A 97 30.20 -23.99 -15.68
C GLU A 97 31.51 -24.53 -16.25
N HIS A 98 32.56 -23.71 -16.20
CA HIS A 98 33.97 -24.09 -16.19
C HIS A 98 34.60 -23.36 -15.01
#